data_AF-A0A6P8YKZ6-F1
#
_entry.id   AF-A0A6P8YKZ6-F1
#
_cell.length_a   1.000
_cell.length_b   1.000
_cell.length_c   1.000
_cell.angle_alpha   90.00
_cell.angle_beta   90.00
_cell.angle_gamma   90.00
#
_symmetry.space_group_name_H-M   'P 1'
#
loop_
_entity.id
_entity.type
_entity.pdbx_description
1 polymer ?
#
loop_
_entity_poly.entity_id
_entity_poly.type
_entity_poly.pdbx_seq_one_letter_code
_entity_poly.pdbx_strand_id
1 'polypeptide(L)'
;MGTRSQGKSGKFDFGQGKFEKFVKAQCVWRDCCPCHRNVLAVSPLVFVIVTQITRQGARVLGLGTSLQVDGNWPHVAVLKVLQCGSVVDDIMDVVQTAVFFLAARNLASVFAGLRAGVDELLAAGEEGAEGGDVAQKIRRLRDAHKQICILVADLSACFGPSLVASLMLHLWSCVFSFSNITRVLHSGLPWTVLVGVINFLSTVSPPMLLMQAAYQIDQQGNSALPIVHQLINRDSDKPAIRRELSLFADQLTQDRVCVRLLGVVKVGHSLAFKALGIITTYIVIVMQFQGSNSRHAHNGTEPHDRLLAYY
;
A
#
# COMPACT_ATOMS: atom_id res chain seq x y z
N MET A 1 8.92 33.75 34.28
CA MET A 1 8.70 32.29 34.39
C MET A 1 8.65 31.71 32.99
N GLY A 2 9.75 31.13 32.51
CA GLY A 2 9.85 30.53 31.17
C GLY A 2 9.92 29.01 31.26
N THR A 3 8.99 28.31 30.62
CA THR A 3 8.98 26.85 30.54
C THR A 3 9.71 26.39 29.28
N ARG A 4 10.84 25.71 29.49
CA ARG A 4 11.72 25.16 28.45
C ARG A 4 11.19 23.77 28.08
N SER A 5 10.58 23.65 26.90
CA SER A 5 10.18 22.36 26.32
C SER A 5 11.41 21.60 25.82
N GLN A 6 11.75 20.47 26.44
CA GLN A 6 12.76 19.55 25.94
C GLN A 6 12.12 18.57 24.95
N GLY A 7 12.41 18.76 23.65
CA GLY A 7 12.13 17.77 22.62
C GLY A 7 13.10 16.59 22.74
N LYS A 8 12.60 15.43 23.20
CA LYS A 8 13.32 14.16 23.11
C LYS A 8 13.16 13.61 21.70
N SER A 9 14.24 13.70 20.91
CA SER A 9 14.40 12.97 19.65
C SER A 9 14.52 11.46 19.95
N GLY A 10 13.42 10.72 19.80
CA GLY A 10 13.44 9.27 19.89
C GLY A 10 14.15 8.67 18.68
N LYS A 11 15.36 8.13 18.90
CA LYS A 11 16.00 7.21 17.93
C LYS A 11 15.10 5.99 17.77
N PHE A 12 14.61 5.78 16.55
CA PHE A 12 13.82 4.61 16.18
C PHE A 12 14.78 3.45 15.93
N ASP A 13 15.00 2.63 16.96
CA ASP A 13 15.82 1.42 16.86
C ASP A 13 14.90 0.23 16.53
N PHE A 14 14.94 -0.22 15.29
CA PHE A 14 14.12 -1.34 14.80
C PHE A 14 14.81 -2.66 15.15
N GLY A 15 14.79 -3.00 16.44
CA GLY A 15 15.48 -4.17 16.97
C GLY A 15 14.80 -5.50 16.61
N GLN A 16 15.64 -6.47 16.22
CA GLN A 16 15.36 -7.89 15.98
C GLN A 16 14.42 -8.54 17.02
N GLY A 17 14.41 -8.04 18.26
CA GLY A 17 13.52 -8.50 19.34
C GLY A 17 12.03 -8.16 19.19
N LYS A 18 11.63 -7.17 18.39
CA LYS A 18 10.20 -6.91 18.10
C LYS A 18 9.64 -7.95 17.13
N PHE A 19 10.43 -8.37 16.14
CA PHE A 19 10.07 -9.45 15.23
C PHE A 19 10.00 -10.79 15.98
N GLU A 20 10.92 -11.04 16.91
CA GLU A 20 10.87 -12.26 17.73
C GLU A 20 9.66 -12.28 18.69
N LYS A 21 9.26 -11.12 19.24
CA LYS A 21 8.02 -10.99 20.02
C LYS A 21 6.77 -11.13 19.14
N PHE A 22 6.80 -10.65 17.90
CA PHE A 22 5.75 -10.87 16.90
C PHE A 22 5.59 -12.35 16.55
N VAL A 23 6.70 -13.07 16.33
CA VAL A 23 6.73 -14.52 16.08
C VAL A 23 6.27 -15.31 17.32
N LYS A 24 6.69 -14.93 18.53
CA LYS A 24 6.24 -15.56 19.79
C LYS A 24 4.77 -15.28 20.11
N ALA A 25 4.27 -14.08 19.82
CA ALA A 25 2.84 -13.77 19.90
C ALA A 25 2.03 -14.60 18.90
N GLN A 26 2.56 -14.84 17.68
CA GLN A 26 1.96 -15.75 16.70
C GLN A 26 1.95 -17.22 17.15
N CYS A 27 2.87 -17.66 18.01
CA CYS A 27 2.84 -19.01 18.59
C CYS A 27 1.67 -19.23 19.56
N VAL A 28 1.20 -18.18 20.25
CA VAL A 28 0.01 -18.27 21.14
C VAL A 28 -1.29 -18.45 20.33
N TRP A 29 -1.31 -17.95 19.09
CA TRP A 29 -2.44 -18.09 18.17
C TRP A 29 -2.44 -19.40 17.36
N ARG A 30 -1.40 -20.23 17.51
CA ARG A 30 -1.22 -21.50 16.78
C ARG A 30 -2.31 -22.53 17.09
N ASP A 31 -2.92 -22.42 18.27
CA ASP A 31 -3.93 -23.37 18.74
C ASP A 31 -5.37 -22.95 18.38
N CYS A 32 -5.60 -21.72 17.88
CA CYS A 32 -6.94 -21.20 17.61
C CYS A 32 -7.38 -21.21 16.13
N CYS A 33 -6.50 -21.44 15.15
CA CYS A 33 -6.92 -21.47 13.74
C CYS A 33 -5.97 -22.24 12.77
N PRO A 34 -6.45 -23.27 12.04
CA PRO A 34 -5.65 -24.04 11.08
C PRO A 34 -5.09 -23.22 9.89
N CYS A 35 -5.71 -22.08 9.59
CA CYS A 35 -5.35 -21.18 8.48
C CYS A 35 -3.93 -20.56 8.64
N HIS A 36 -3.42 -20.51 9.88
CA HIS A 36 -2.19 -19.81 10.25
C HIS A 36 -0.90 -20.56 9.84
N ARG A 37 -0.98 -21.87 9.59
CA ARG A 37 0.18 -22.72 9.27
C ARG A 37 0.84 -22.35 7.93
N ASN A 38 0.03 -21.93 6.95
CA ASN A 38 0.50 -21.54 5.63
C ASN A 38 1.11 -20.14 5.62
N VAL A 39 0.66 -19.25 6.51
CA VAL A 39 1.13 -17.86 6.61
C VAL A 39 2.56 -17.78 7.17
N LEU A 40 2.84 -18.57 8.21
CA LEU A 40 4.17 -18.67 8.84
C LEU A 40 5.22 -19.32 7.94
N ALA A 41 4.82 -20.14 6.96
CA ALA A 41 5.75 -20.76 6.01
C ALA A 41 6.19 -19.80 4.89
N VAL A 42 5.32 -18.86 4.50
CA VAL A 42 5.58 -17.96 3.37
C VAL A 42 6.47 -16.78 3.79
N SER A 43 6.35 -16.28 5.02
CA SER A 43 7.12 -15.09 5.47
C SER A 43 8.65 -15.30 5.49
N PRO A 44 9.21 -16.41 6.02
CA PRO A 44 10.65 -16.66 6.00
C PRO A 44 11.15 -16.95 4.57
N LEU A 45 10.33 -17.63 3.75
CA LEU A 45 10.68 -17.95 2.37
C LEU A 45 10.80 -16.66 1.54
N VAL A 46 9.84 -15.75 1.66
CA VAL A 46 9.87 -14.46 0.99
C VAL A 46 11.04 -13.61 1.49
N PHE A 47 11.29 -13.58 2.80
CA PHE A 47 12.47 -12.90 3.36
C PHE A 47 13.78 -13.45 2.80
N VAL A 48 13.93 -14.78 2.72
CA VAL A 48 15.12 -15.43 2.15
C VAL A 48 15.25 -15.12 0.66
N ILE A 49 14.16 -15.16 -0.11
CA ILE A 49 14.17 -14.85 -1.55
C ILE A 49 14.60 -13.40 -1.77
N VAL A 50 14.01 -12.44 -1.04
CA VAL A 50 14.38 -11.02 -1.13
C VAL A 50 15.86 -10.84 -0.77
N THR A 51 16.30 -11.40 0.36
CA THR A 51 17.69 -11.25 0.82
C THR A 51 18.69 -11.85 -0.18
N GLN A 52 18.33 -12.97 -0.83
CA GLN A 52 19.18 -13.59 -1.87
C GLN A 52 19.22 -12.76 -3.14
N ILE A 53 18.10 -12.20 -3.60
CA ILE A 53 18.05 -11.34 -4.78
C ILE A 53 18.83 -10.04 -4.54
N THR A 54 18.68 -9.41 -3.37
CA THR A 54 19.45 -8.21 -3.01
C THR A 54 20.96 -8.52 -2.92
N ARG A 55 21.33 -9.70 -2.38
CA ARG A 55 22.74 -10.13 -2.27
C ARG A 55 23.34 -10.48 -3.63
N GLN A 56 22.54 -11.01 -4.57
CA GLN A 56 22.93 -11.26 -5.96
C GLN A 56 23.11 -9.94 -6.72
N GLY A 57 22.15 -9.01 -6.62
CA GLY A 57 22.27 -7.66 -7.21
C GLY A 57 23.48 -6.88 -6.67
N ALA A 58 23.74 -6.96 -5.35
CA ALA A 58 24.91 -6.34 -4.73
C ALA A 58 26.25 -6.97 -5.18
N ARG A 59 26.29 -8.28 -5.46
CA ARG A 59 27.48 -8.94 -6.04
C ARG A 59 27.73 -8.53 -7.48
N VAL A 60 26.68 -8.35 -8.28
CA VAL A 60 26.79 -7.83 -9.65
C VAL A 60 27.29 -6.38 -9.66
N LEU A 61 26.82 -5.55 -8.72
CA LEU A 61 27.31 -4.18 -8.53
C LEU A 61 28.73 -4.13 -7.95
N GLY A 62 29.09 -5.05 -7.04
CA GLY A 62 30.42 -5.15 -6.43
C GLY A 62 31.50 -5.75 -7.34
N LEU A 63 31.13 -6.51 -8.37
CA LEU A 63 32.05 -6.91 -9.44
C LEU A 63 32.45 -5.73 -10.34
N GLY A 64 31.72 -4.62 -10.30
CA GLY A 64 32.03 -3.39 -11.04
C GLY A 64 33.10 -2.50 -10.40
N THR A 65 33.39 -2.66 -9.10
CA THR A 65 34.31 -1.76 -8.37
C THR A 65 35.75 -2.24 -8.30
N SER A 66 36.07 -3.43 -8.83
CA SER A 66 37.43 -3.99 -8.87
C SER A 66 38.12 -3.89 -10.25
N LEU A 67 37.47 -3.30 -11.26
CA LEU A 67 38.10 -3.01 -12.54
C LEU A 67 38.74 -1.63 -12.48
N GLN A 68 40.07 -1.61 -12.37
CA GLN A 68 40.90 -0.41 -12.44
C GLN A 68 40.62 0.31 -13.78
N VAL A 69 40.13 1.55 -13.69
CA VAL A 69 39.45 2.27 -14.77
C VAL A 69 40.45 3.11 -15.57
N ASP A 70 40.69 2.74 -16.83
CA ASP A 70 41.25 3.63 -17.84
C ASP A 70 40.11 4.32 -18.62
N GLY A 71 39.84 5.58 -18.24
CA GLY A 71 39.51 6.73 -19.10
C GLY A 71 38.29 6.76 -20.04
N ASN A 72 37.67 5.66 -20.45
CA ASN A 72 36.66 5.72 -21.52
C ASN A 72 35.52 4.72 -21.32
N TRP A 73 34.51 5.11 -20.53
CA TRP A 73 33.28 4.32 -20.43
C TRP A 73 32.42 4.51 -21.68
N PRO A 74 32.10 3.45 -22.44
CA PRO A 74 31.07 3.54 -23.46
C PRO A 74 29.70 3.67 -22.76
N HIS A 75 28.87 4.63 -23.18
CA HIS A 75 27.49 4.87 -22.73
C HIS A 75 26.64 3.59 -22.51
N VAL A 76 26.99 2.50 -23.20
CA VAL A 76 26.40 1.16 -23.10
C VAL A 76 26.46 0.56 -21.69
N ALA A 77 27.53 0.79 -20.93
CA ALA A 77 27.66 0.16 -19.62
C ALA A 77 26.87 0.89 -18.51
N VAL A 78 26.77 2.22 -18.59
CA VAL A 78 25.86 3.01 -17.74
C VAL A 78 24.40 2.59 -17.97
N LEU A 79 24.03 2.36 -19.23
CA LEU A 79 22.72 1.81 -19.61
C LEU A 79 22.45 0.44 -18.99
N LYS A 80 23.44 -0.47 -18.99
CA LYS A 80 23.29 -1.80 -18.38
C LYS A 80 23.19 -1.76 -16.86
N VAL A 81 23.93 -0.88 -16.18
CA VAL A 81 23.82 -0.69 -14.72
C VAL A 81 22.45 -0.10 -14.35
N LEU A 82 21.95 0.88 -15.11
CA LEU A 82 20.60 1.43 -14.93
C LEU A 82 19.50 0.38 -15.19
N GLN A 83 19.66 -0.47 -16.21
CA GLN A 83 18.75 -1.60 -16.46
C GLN A 83 18.77 -2.65 -15.35
N CYS A 84 19.92 -2.87 -14.70
CA CYS A 84 20.01 -3.82 -13.59
C CYS A 84 19.35 -3.25 -12.32
N GLY A 85 19.50 -1.94 -12.08
CA GLY A 85 18.80 -1.23 -11.00
C GLY A 85 17.27 -1.32 -11.14
N SER A 86 16.74 -1.09 -12.34
CA SER A 86 15.29 -1.14 -12.56
C SER A 86 14.68 -2.51 -12.27
N VAL A 87 15.38 -3.60 -12.63
CA VAL A 87 14.88 -4.97 -12.37
C VAL A 87 14.83 -5.28 -10.86
N VAL A 88 15.81 -4.82 -10.08
CA VAL A 88 15.82 -5.04 -8.63
C VAL A 88 14.70 -4.25 -7.96
N ASP A 89 14.47 -3.00 -8.38
CA ASP A 89 13.38 -2.17 -7.89
C ASP A 89 12.01 -2.78 -8.22
N ASP A 90 11.83 -3.26 -9.46
CA ASP A 90 10.60 -3.94 -9.90
C ASP A 90 10.33 -5.21 -9.07
N ILE A 91 11.35 -6.04 -8.83
CA ILE A 91 11.19 -7.25 -8.01
C ILE A 91 10.85 -6.87 -6.57
N MET A 92 11.52 -5.87 -6.00
CA MET A 92 11.27 -5.44 -4.62
C MET A 92 9.83 -4.93 -4.46
N ASP A 93 9.35 -4.13 -5.41
CA ASP A 93 7.99 -3.60 -5.43
C ASP A 93 6.94 -4.72 -5.56
N VAL A 94 7.17 -5.69 -6.45
CA VAL A 94 6.29 -6.85 -6.62
C VAL A 94 6.24 -7.68 -5.33
N VAL A 95 7.39 -7.97 -4.74
CA VAL A 95 7.46 -8.78 -3.52
C VAL A 95 6.79 -8.06 -2.35
N GLN A 96 7.06 -6.77 -2.19
CA GLN A 96 6.46 -5.99 -1.13
C GLN A 96 4.94 -5.89 -1.28
N THR A 97 4.46 -5.67 -2.51
CA THR A 97 3.03 -5.65 -2.81
C THR A 97 2.39 -7.01 -2.51
N ALA A 98 3.05 -8.11 -2.89
CA ALA A 98 2.57 -9.46 -2.60
C ALA A 98 2.53 -9.75 -1.10
N VAL A 99 3.56 -9.37 -0.34
CA VAL A 99 3.60 -9.52 1.12
C VAL A 99 2.50 -8.71 1.77
N PHE A 100 2.31 -7.45 1.36
CA PHE A 100 1.24 -6.62 1.86
C PHE A 100 -0.13 -7.23 1.55
N PHE A 101 -0.35 -7.72 0.34
CA PHE A 101 -1.60 -8.35 -0.06
C PHE A 101 -1.90 -9.62 0.77
N LEU A 102 -0.89 -10.46 1.01
CA LEU A 102 -1.02 -11.63 1.88
C LEU A 102 -1.35 -11.22 3.32
N ALA A 103 -0.65 -10.22 3.87
CA ALA A 103 -0.93 -9.70 5.20
C ALA A 103 -2.35 -9.14 5.30
N ALA A 104 -2.78 -8.36 4.30
CA ALA A 104 -4.10 -7.79 4.20
C ALA A 104 -5.19 -8.86 4.14
N ARG A 105 -4.99 -9.91 3.33
CA ARG A 105 -5.91 -11.04 3.22
C ARG A 105 -6.02 -11.82 4.54
N ASN A 106 -4.92 -12.01 5.25
CA ASN A 106 -4.93 -12.66 6.55
C ASN A 106 -5.68 -11.81 7.59
N LEU A 107 -5.41 -10.50 7.63
CA LEU A 107 -6.14 -9.57 8.50
C LEU A 107 -7.63 -9.57 8.21
N ALA A 108 -8.01 -9.53 6.93
CA ALA A 108 -9.39 -9.66 6.49
C ALA A 108 -10.05 -10.95 7.04
N SER A 109 -9.38 -12.10 6.94
CA SER A 109 -9.90 -13.35 7.50
C SER A 109 -10.08 -13.31 9.03
N VAL A 110 -9.18 -12.64 9.75
CA VAL A 110 -9.29 -12.46 11.21
C VAL A 110 -10.48 -11.56 11.55
N PHE A 111 -10.70 -10.48 10.79
CA PHE A 111 -11.89 -9.62 10.97
C PHE A 111 -13.19 -10.35 10.67
N ALA A 112 -13.21 -11.22 9.67
CA ALA A 112 -14.37 -12.06 9.40
C ALA A 112 -14.67 -13.00 10.59
N GLY A 113 -13.64 -13.59 11.21
CA GLY A 113 -13.79 -14.38 12.43
C GLY A 113 -14.29 -13.55 13.63
N LEU A 114 -13.76 -12.34 13.81
CA LEU A 114 -14.23 -11.40 14.84
C LEU A 114 -15.71 -11.10 14.66
N ARG A 115 -16.13 -10.81 13.43
CA ARG A 115 -17.53 -10.55 13.07
C ARG A 115 -18.42 -11.76 13.35
N ALA A 116 -18.01 -12.95 12.94
CA ALA A 116 -18.76 -14.18 13.24
C ALA A 116 -18.93 -14.38 14.75
N GLY A 117 -17.92 -14.03 15.56
CA GLY A 117 -18.02 -14.05 17.01
C GLY A 117 -19.01 -13.01 17.59
N VAL A 118 -19.15 -11.84 16.96
CA VAL A 118 -20.22 -10.87 17.30
C VAL A 118 -21.59 -11.41 16.93
N ASP A 119 -21.72 -12.02 15.76
CA ASP A 119 -22.97 -12.60 15.28
C ASP A 119 -23.41 -13.80 16.16
N GLU A 120 -22.47 -14.60 16.67
CA GLU A 120 -22.74 -15.66 17.64
C GLU A 120 -23.21 -15.10 18.99
N LEU A 121 -22.65 -13.96 19.43
CA LEU A 121 -23.10 -13.26 20.63
C LEU A 121 -24.53 -12.74 20.48
N LEU A 122 -24.91 -12.27 19.28
CA LEU A 122 -26.29 -11.91 18.96
C LEU A 122 -27.24 -13.07 19.16
N ALA A 123 -26.90 -14.25 18.62
CA ALA A 123 -27.73 -15.44 18.74
C ALA A 123 -27.83 -15.91 20.20
N ALA A 124 -26.72 -15.94 20.95
CA ALA A 124 -26.70 -16.36 22.35
C ALA A 124 -27.49 -15.40 23.27
N GLY A 125 -27.57 -14.11 22.92
CA GLY A 125 -28.39 -13.13 23.63
C GLY A 125 -29.88 -13.47 23.60
N GLU A 126 -30.37 -14.03 22.48
CA GLU A 126 -31.77 -14.43 22.30
C GLU A 126 -32.15 -15.67 23.13
N GLU A 127 -31.19 -16.56 23.42
CA GLU A 127 -31.43 -17.82 24.14
C GLU A 127 -31.40 -17.68 25.68
N GLY A 128 -31.30 -16.45 26.21
CA GLY A 128 -31.37 -16.21 27.66
C GLY A 128 -30.11 -16.64 28.43
N ALA A 129 -28.96 -16.75 27.76
CA ALA A 129 -27.68 -17.12 28.37
C ALA A 129 -27.35 -16.29 29.63
N GLU A 130 -26.69 -16.93 30.61
CA GLU A 130 -26.21 -16.29 31.83
C GLU A 130 -25.33 -15.08 31.48
N GLY A 131 -25.68 -13.90 31.99
CA GLY A 131 -25.05 -12.64 31.57
C GLY A 131 -23.56 -12.52 31.87
N GLY A 132 -23.02 -13.34 32.78
CA GLY A 132 -21.60 -13.35 33.12
C GLY A 132 -20.70 -13.87 32.00
N ASP A 133 -21.09 -14.98 31.35
CA ASP A 133 -20.30 -15.60 30.27
C ASP A 133 -20.28 -14.72 29.02
N VAL A 134 -21.44 -14.15 28.66
CA VAL A 134 -21.59 -13.21 27.53
C VAL A 134 -20.68 -11.99 27.71
N ALA A 135 -20.66 -11.39 28.90
CA ALA A 135 -19.81 -10.25 29.21
C ALA A 135 -18.30 -10.60 29.10
N GLN A 136 -17.90 -11.79 29.53
CA GLN A 136 -16.52 -12.26 29.39
C GLN A 136 -16.14 -12.45 27.91
N LYS A 137 -17.04 -13.01 27.10
CA LYS A 137 -16.82 -13.20 25.67
C LYS A 137 -16.70 -11.86 24.92
N ILE A 138 -17.53 -10.86 25.26
CA ILE A 138 -17.40 -9.49 24.72
C ILE A 138 -16.03 -8.88 25.06
N ARG A 139 -15.56 -9.04 26.30
CA ARG A 139 -14.22 -8.55 26.70
C ARG A 139 -13.11 -9.19 25.86
N ARG A 140 -13.15 -10.50 25.64
CA ARG A 140 -12.17 -11.21 24.79
C ARG A 140 -12.20 -10.68 23.35
N LEU A 141 -13.40 -10.43 22.81
CA LEU A 141 -13.57 -9.89 21.46
C LEU A 141 -13.01 -8.47 21.33
N ARG A 142 -13.25 -7.63 22.33
CA ARG A 142 -12.70 -6.28 22.44
C ARG A 142 -11.17 -6.29 22.49
N ASP A 143 -10.59 -7.16 23.31
CA ASP A 143 -9.14 -7.30 23.46
C ASP A 143 -8.51 -7.81 22.15
N ALA A 144 -9.17 -8.76 21.46
CA ALA A 144 -8.76 -9.21 20.14
C ALA A 144 -8.79 -8.07 19.11
N HIS A 145 -9.87 -7.29 19.07
CA HIS A 145 -9.96 -6.11 18.20
C HIS A 145 -8.82 -5.12 18.44
N LYS A 146 -8.47 -4.87 19.72
CA LYS A 146 -7.34 -4.01 20.09
C LYS A 146 -6.02 -4.52 19.53
N GLN A 147 -5.76 -5.82 19.66
CA GLN A 147 -4.54 -6.43 19.13
C GLN A 147 -4.47 -6.32 17.60
N ILE A 148 -5.59 -6.51 16.91
CA ILE A 148 -5.64 -6.36 15.45
C ILE A 148 -5.39 -4.90 15.04
N CYS A 149 -5.94 -3.92 15.76
CA CYS A 149 -5.67 -2.50 15.49
C CYS A 149 -4.19 -2.16 15.64
N ILE A 150 -3.53 -2.66 16.69
CA ILE A 150 -2.08 -2.51 16.88
C ILE A 150 -1.31 -3.13 15.70
N LEU A 151 -1.70 -4.33 15.28
CA LEU A 151 -1.07 -5.01 14.15
C LEU A 151 -1.23 -4.24 12.83
N VAL A 152 -2.41 -3.66 12.58
CA VAL A 152 -2.66 -2.83 11.39
C VAL A 152 -1.85 -1.54 11.43
N ALA A 153 -1.68 -0.95 12.62
CA ALA A 153 -0.81 0.21 12.83
C ALA A 153 0.66 -0.13 12.57
N ASP A 154 1.16 -1.27 13.07
CA ASP A 154 2.51 -1.76 12.83
C ASP A 154 2.74 -2.08 11.35
N LEU A 155 1.76 -2.69 10.68
CA LEU A 155 1.80 -2.93 9.23
C LEU A 155 1.89 -1.60 8.47
N SER A 156 1.08 -0.62 8.85
CA SER A 156 1.10 0.72 8.25
C SER A 156 2.42 1.45 8.48
N ALA A 157 3.04 1.30 9.65
CA ALA A 157 4.34 1.89 9.94
C ALA A 157 5.48 1.21 9.16
N CYS A 158 5.45 -0.13 9.04
CA CYS A 158 6.46 -0.89 8.30
C CYS A 158 6.40 -0.64 6.79
N PHE A 159 5.21 -0.74 6.21
CA PHE A 159 5.03 -0.67 4.76
C PHE A 159 4.75 0.75 4.27
N GLY A 160 4.26 1.65 5.13
CA GLY A 160 3.82 3.00 4.75
C GLY A 160 4.83 3.79 3.91
N PRO A 161 6.09 3.97 4.34
CA PRO A 161 7.08 4.70 3.56
C PRO A 161 7.34 4.09 2.19
N SER A 162 7.47 2.77 2.13
CA SER A 162 7.76 2.07 0.89
C SER A 162 6.56 2.04 -0.06
N LEU A 163 5.33 1.92 0.46
CA LEU A 163 4.11 2.08 -0.34
C LEU A 163 3.98 3.50 -0.91
N VAL A 164 4.40 4.54 -0.18
CA VAL A 164 4.43 5.91 -0.72
C VAL A 164 5.46 6.03 -1.83
N ALA A 165 6.68 5.52 -1.63
CA ALA A 165 7.73 5.54 -2.64
C ALA A 165 7.27 4.81 -3.91
N SER A 166 6.73 3.59 -3.76
CA SER A 166 6.19 2.81 -4.87
C SER A 166 5.03 3.54 -5.56
N LEU A 167 4.08 4.14 -4.82
CA LEU A 167 2.99 4.92 -5.43
C LEU A 167 3.52 6.10 -6.25
N MET A 168 4.53 6.82 -5.76
CA MET A 168 5.14 7.94 -6.48
C MET A 168 5.87 7.47 -7.75
N LEU A 169 6.59 6.35 -7.69
CA LEU A 169 7.23 5.73 -8.85
C LEU A 169 6.19 5.31 -9.89
N HIS A 170 5.11 4.66 -9.48
CA HIS A 170 4.04 4.26 -10.40
C HIS A 170 3.32 5.47 -11.01
N LEU A 171 3.07 6.54 -10.24
CA LEU A 171 2.51 7.80 -10.77
C LEU A 171 3.42 8.40 -11.85
N TRP A 172 4.73 8.44 -11.59
CA TRP A 172 5.73 8.90 -12.55
C TRP A 172 5.75 8.04 -13.81
N SER A 173 5.80 6.71 -13.64
CA SER A 173 5.78 5.73 -14.73
C SER A 173 4.50 5.80 -15.56
N CYS A 174 3.35 6.14 -14.96
CA CYS A 174 2.09 6.37 -15.70
C CYS A 174 2.20 7.57 -16.64
N VAL A 175 2.71 8.71 -16.15
CA VAL A 175 2.89 9.93 -16.95
C VAL A 175 3.89 9.69 -18.09
N PHE A 176 5.00 9.00 -17.79
CA PHE A 176 6.01 8.65 -18.79
C PHE A 176 5.47 7.68 -19.85
N SER A 177 4.77 6.63 -19.43
CA SER A 177 4.15 5.65 -20.33
C SER A 177 3.15 6.33 -21.27
N PHE A 178 2.32 7.23 -20.73
CA PHE A 178 1.37 7.99 -21.55
C PHE A 178 2.06 8.91 -22.56
N SER A 179 3.14 9.59 -22.14
CA SER A 179 3.96 10.41 -23.03
C SER A 179 4.59 9.59 -24.16
N ASN A 180 4.95 8.33 -23.90
CA ASN A 180 5.43 7.42 -24.94
C ASN A 180 4.30 6.97 -25.87
N ILE A 181 3.11 6.65 -25.34
CA ILE A 181 1.94 6.30 -26.16
C ILE A 181 1.60 7.42 -27.13
N THR A 182 1.58 8.68 -26.68
CA THR A 182 1.28 9.84 -27.54
C THR A 182 2.31 10.02 -28.66
N ARG A 183 3.61 9.89 -28.36
CA ARG A 183 4.68 9.92 -29.38
C ARG A 183 4.56 8.78 -30.39
N VAL A 184 4.25 7.59 -29.90
CA VAL A 184 4.06 6.39 -30.71
C VAL A 184 2.80 6.49 -31.58
N LEU A 185 1.73 7.09 -31.08
CA LEU A 185 0.51 7.29 -31.85
C LEU A 185 0.78 8.13 -33.11
N HIS A 186 1.72 9.08 -33.02
CA HIS A 186 2.18 9.85 -34.17
C HIS A 186 3.06 9.06 -35.16
N SER A 187 3.68 7.95 -34.76
CA SER A 187 4.52 7.16 -35.67
C SER A 187 3.72 6.25 -36.61
N GLY A 188 2.40 6.16 -36.45
CA GLY A 188 1.50 5.40 -37.35
C GLY A 188 1.61 3.88 -37.25
N LEU A 189 2.39 3.35 -36.29
CA LEU A 189 2.58 1.91 -36.11
C LEU A 189 1.58 1.37 -35.07
N PRO A 190 0.68 0.44 -35.43
CA PRO A 190 -0.36 -0.03 -34.50
C PRO A 190 0.18 -0.91 -33.37
N TRP A 191 1.23 -1.70 -33.62
CA TRP A 191 1.80 -2.62 -32.62
C TRP A 191 2.45 -1.88 -31.44
N THR A 192 3.09 -0.74 -31.70
CA THR A 192 3.71 0.09 -30.66
C THR A 192 2.65 0.70 -29.73
N VAL A 193 1.47 1.05 -30.26
CA VAL A 193 0.34 1.51 -29.44
C VAL A 193 -0.12 0.40 -28.50
N LEU A 194 -0.27 -0.83 -29.01
CA LEU A 194 -0.65 -1.98 -28.19
C LEU A 194 0.35 -2.22 -27.06
N VAL A 195 1.65 -2.22 -27.34
CA VAL A 195 2.71 -2.37 -26.32
C VAL A 195 2.64 -1.25 -25.29
N GLY A 196 2.42 0.00 -25.73
CA GLY A 196 2.26 1.14 -24.83
C GLY A 196 1.06 1.00 -23.90
N VAL A 197 -0.10 0.57 -24.41
CA VAL A 197 -1.31 0.32 -23.61
C VAL A 197 -1.07 -0.80 -22.60
N ILE A 198 -0.46 -1.92 -23.02
CA ILE A 198 -0.12 -3.02 -22.11
C ILE A 198 0.80 -2.52 -21.00
N ASN A 199 1.86 -1.78 -21.35
CA ASN A 199 2.79 -1.21 -20.36
C ASN A 199 2.09 -0.27 -19.37
N PHE A 200 1.17 0.57 -19.86
CA PHE A 200 0.38 1.45 -19.02
C PHE A 200 -0.52 0.67 -18.06
N LEU A 201 -1.24 -0.34 -18.54
CA LEU A 201 -2.09 -1.19 -17.71
C LEU A 201 -1.27 -1.97 -16.66
N SER A 202 -0.11 -2.50 -17.06
CA SER A 202 0.84 -3.15 -16.15
C SER A 202 1.33 -2.20 -15.07
N THR A 203 1.55 -0.93 -15.38
CA THR A 203 1.96 0.11 -14.42
C THR A 203 0.81 0.52 -13.49
N VAL A 204 -0.42 0.61 -13.97
CA VAL A 204 -1.56 1.05 -13.15
C VAL A 204 -2.08 -0.05 -12.23
N SER A 205 -1.95 -1.33 -12.60
CA SER A 205 -2.59 -2.43 -11.87
C SER A 205 -2.08 -2.65 -10.43
N PRO A 206 -0.77 -2.61 -10.10
CA PRO A 206 -0.29 -2.84 -8.73
C PRO A 206 -0.82 -1.84 -7.69
N PRO A 207 -0.76 -0.50 -7.90
CA PRO A 207 -1.29 0.44 -6.91
C PRO A 207 -2.80 0.33 -6.75
N MET A 208 -3.54 -0.05 -7.80
CA MET A 208 -4.99 -0.30 -7.68
C MET A 208 -5.28 -1.53 -6.81
N LEU A 209 -4.53 -2.63 -7.00
CA LEU A 209 -4.66 -3.83 -6.17
C LEU A 209 -4.31 -3.55 -4.71
N LEU A 210 -3.25 -2.76 -4.47
CA LEU A 210 -2.85 -2.31 -3.13
C LEU A 210 -3.97 -1.52 -2.45
N MET A 211 -4.54 -0.54 -3.16
CA MET A 211 -5.64 0.29 -2.65
C MET A 211 -6.90 -0.54 -2.38
N GLN A 212 -7.18 -1.53 -3.22
CA GLN A 212 -8.28 -2.48 -3.04
C GLN A 212 -8.09 -3.33 -1.77
N ALA A 213 -6.89 -3.86 -1.55
CA ALA A 213 -6.58 -4.65 -0.36
C ALA A 213 -6.70 -3.84 0.92
N ALA A 214 -6.17 -2.60 0.93
CA ALA A 214 -6.32 -1.68 2.05
C ALA A 214 -7.78 -1.31 2.32
N TYR A 215 -8.57 -1.11 1.25
CA TYR A 215 -10.01 -0.86 1.37
C TYR A 215 -10.75 -2.06 1.99
N GLN A 216 -10.42 -3.29 1.61
CA GLN A 216 -11.03 -4.48 2.21
C GLN A 216 -10.75 -4.60 3.71
N ILE A 217 -9.52 -4.30 4.15
CA ILE A 217 -9.18 -4.26 5.59
C ILE A 217 -10.03 -3.22 6.31
N ASP A 218 -10.13 -2.00 5.76
CA ASP A 218 -10.93 -0.92 6.33
C ASP A 218 -12.43 -1.29 6.41
N GLN A 219 -12.98 -1.83 5.32
CA GLN A 219 -14.39 -2.21 5.27
C GLN A 219 -14.71 -3.32 6.26
N GLN A 220 -13.88 -4.38 6.32
CA GLN A 220 -14.13 -5.51 7.20
C GLN A 220 -13.86 -5.17 8.67
N GLY A 221 -12.77 -4.46 8.96
CA GLY A 221 -12.41 -4.08 10.31
C GLY A 221 -13.43 -3.17 10.98
N ASN A 222 -14.08 -2.30 10.20
CA ASN A 222 -15.11 -1.40 10.72
C ASN A 222 -16.54 -1.97 10.61
N SER A 223 -16.73 -3.19 10.06
CA SER A 223 -18.06 -3.77 9.86
C SER A 223 -18.74 -4.25 11.14
N ALA A 224 -17.98 -4.48 12.21
CA ALA A 224 -18.52 -4.90 13.51
C ALA A 224 -19.25 -3.77 14.25
N LEU A 225 -18.87 -2.51 14.03
CA LEU A 225 -19.44 -1.34 14.71
C LEU A 225 -20.98 -1.23 14.59
N PRO A 226 -21.59 -1.26 13.38
CA PRO A 226 -23.04 -1.18 13.26
C PRO A 226 -23.74 -2.36 13.95
N ILE A 227 -23.12 -3.55 13.96
CA ILE A 227 -23.66 -4.75 14.61
C ILE A 227 -23.67 -4.53 16.12
N VAL A 228 -22.53 -4.12 16.71
CA VAL A 228 -22.43 -3.82 18.15
C VAL A 228 -23.45 -2.75 18.58
N HIS A 229 -23.66 -1.70 17.78
CA HIS A 229 -24.70 -0.72 18.07
C HIS A 229 -26.12 -1.30 18.04
N GLN A 230 -26.41 -2.23 17.13
CA GLN A 230 -27.68 -2.94 17.11
C GLN A 230 -27.85 -3.81 18.37
N LEU A 231 -26.80 -4.50 18.84
CA LEU A 231 -26.85 -5.24 20.11
C LEU A 231 -27.16 -4.32 21.30
N ILE A 232 -26.48 -3.17 21.40
CA ILE A 232 -26.69 -2.21 22.51
C ILE A 232 -28.15 -1.78 22.59
N ASN A 233 -28.80 -1.58 21.45
CA ASN A 233 -30.20 -1.16 21.39
C ASN A 233 -31.17 -2.29 21.73
N ARG A 234 -30.80 -3.56 21.48
CA ARG A 234 -31.62 -4.74 21.78
C ARG A 234 -31.49 -5.19 23.25
N ASP A 235 -30.27 -5.31 23.77
CA ASP A 235 -29.98 -5.87 25.11
C ASP A 235 -30.09 -4.84 26.26
N SER A 236 -31.09 -3.97 26.19
CA SER A 236 -31.23 -2.83 27.11
C SER A 236 -31.40 -3.24 28.59
N ASP A 237 -31.85 -4.47 28.85
CA ASP A 237 -32.30 -4.92 30.18
C ASP A 237 -31.17 -5.46 31.07
N LYS A 238 -30.01 -5.81 30.51
CA LYS A 238 -28.86 -6.38 31.25
C LYS A 238 -27.74 -5.34 31.38
N PRO A 239 -27.65 -4.57 32.49
CA PRO A 239 -26.74 -3.42 32.60
C PRO A 239 -25.25 -3.78 32.49
N ALA A 240 -24.86 -4.98 32.93
CA ALA A 240 -23.48 -5.45 32.82
C ALA A 240 -23.05 -5.69 31.36
N ILE A 241 -23.91 -6.31 30.54
CA ILE A 241 -23.66 -6.56 29.12
C ILE A 241 -23.65 -5.25 28.35
N ARG A 242 -24.64 -4.39 28.60
CA ARG A 242 -24.74 -3.06 27.98
C ARG A 242 -23.49 -2.22 28.21
N ARG A 243 -22.91 -2.27 29.41
CA ARG A 243 -21.67 -1.56 29.73
C ARG A 243 -20.50 -2.06 28.89
N GLU A 244 -20.30 -3.38 28.77
CA GLU A 244 -19.20 -3.93 27.98
C GLU A 244 -19.38 -3.69 26.47
N LEU A 245 -20.61 -3.80 25.95
CA LEU A 245 -20.91 -3.47 24.56
C LEU A 245 -20.66 -1.99 24.27
N SER A 246 -21.04 -1.08 25.18
CA SER A 246 -20.80 0.36 25.03
C SER A 246 -19.30 0.66 24.97
N LEU A 247 -18.50 0.07 25.87
CA LEU A 247 -17.04 0.18 25.83
C LEU A 247 -16.45 -0.37 24.52
N PHE A 248 -17.02 -1.46 24.00
CA PHE A 248 -16.57 -2.02 22.73
C PHE A 248 -16.94 -1.12 21.54
N ALA A 249 -18.14 -0.54 21.53
CA ALA A 249 -18.56 0.41 20.50
C ALA A 249 -17.71 1.70 20.51
N ASP A 250 -17.40 2.22 21.70
CA ASP A 250 -16.50 3.35 21.87
C ASP A 250 -15.12 3.05 21.28
N GLN A 251 -14.57 1.87 21.59
CA GLN A 251 -13.29 1.44 21.03
C GLN A 251 -13.33 1.27 19.51
N LEU A 252 -14.37 0.63 18.96
CA LEU A 252 -14.55 0.48 17.51
C LEU A 252 -14.68 1.85 16.81
N THR A 253 -15.21 2.86 17.50
CA THR A 253 -15.37 4.22 16.97
C THR A 253 -14.07 5.02 17.03
N GLN A 254 -13.31 4.90 18.12
CA GLN A 254 -12.05 5.61 18.34
C GLN A 254 -10.89 4.98 17.55
N ASP A 255 -10.74 3.66 17.63
CA ASP A 255 -9.67 2.89 17.00
C ASP A 255 -10.13 2.30 15.67
N ARG A 256 -10.56 3.16 14.75
CA ARG A 256 -10.97 2.70 13.41
C ARG A 256 -9.82 2.03 12.68
N VAL A 257 -10.06 0.80 12.26
CA VAL A 257 -9.11 0.02 11.47
C VAL A 257 -8.93 0.73 10.14
N CYS A 258 -7.78 1.35 9.93
CA CYS A 258 -7.45 1.99 8.67
C CYS A 258 -5.95 1.87 8.39
N VAL A 259 -5.62 1.51 7.15
CA VAL A 259 -4.24 1.55 6.68
C VAL A 259 -3.88 3.00 6.38
N ARG A 260 -2.81 3.51 7.00
CA ARG A 260 -2.37 4.89 6.80
C ARG A 260 -0.96 4.94 6.21
N LEU A 261 -0.79 5.67 5.12
CA LEU A 261 0.53 6.01 4.59
C LEU A 261 1.15 7.10 5.46
N LEU A 262 2.35 6.81 5.98
CA LEU A 262 3.13 7.73 6.82
C LEU A 262 2.34 8.27 8.04
N GLY A 263 1.33 7.53 8.50
CA GLY A 263 0.44 7.95 9.59
C GLY A 263 -0.57 9.06 9.24
N VAL A 264 -0.47 9.68 8.06
CA VAL A 264 -1.28 10.85 7.70
C VAL A 264 -2.40 10.50 6.72
N VAL A 265 -2.08 9.78 5.65
CA VAL A 265 -3.01 9.58 4.52
C VAL A 265 -3.67 8.22 4.61
N LYS A 266 -4.99 8.17 4.81
CA LYS A 266 -5.76 6.92 4.76
C LYS A 266 -5.70 6.32 3.35
N VAL A 267 -5.27 5.07 3.24
CA VAL A 267 -5.32 4.29 2.00
C VAL A 267 -6.76 3.79 1.79
N GLY A 268 -7.33 4.11 0.64
CA GLY A 268 -8.67 3.65 0.24
C GLY A 268 -9.05 4.24 -1.11
N HIS A 269 -10.29 4.03 -1.56
CA HIS A 269 -10.77 4.52 -2.85
C HIS A 269 -10.57 6.03 -3.05
N SER A 270 -10.68 6.84 -1.99
CA SER A 270 -10.41 8.28 -2.08
C SER A 270 -8.99 8.59 -2.57
N LEU A 271 -7.98 7.82 -2.14
CA LEU A 271 -6.60 7.99 -2.62
C LEU A 271 -6.47 7.55 -4.08
N ALA A 272 -7.18 6.49 -4.50
CA ALA A 272 -7.22 6.03 -5.88
C ALA A 272 -7.77 7.10 -6.83
N PHE A 273 -8.90 7.70 -6.48
CA PHE A 273 -9.50 8.78 -7.27
C PHE A 273 -8.61 10.02 -7.31
N LYS A 274 -7.94 10.37 -6.20
CA LYS A 274 -6.95 11.47 -6.18
C LYS A 274 -5.77 11.18 -7.10
N ALA A 275 -5.21 9.98 -7.05
CA ALA A 275 -4.11 9.55 -7.93
C ALA A 275 -4.53 9.59 -9.40
N LEU A 276 -5.70 9.05 -9.73
CA LEU A 276 -6.26 9.09 -11.09
C LEU A 276 -6.48 10.53 -11.58
N GLY A 277 -7.00 11.40 -10.71
CA GLY A 277 -7.16 12.82 -11.00
C GLY A 277 -5.82 13.49 -11.33
N ILE A 278 -4.80 13.26 -10.49
CA ILE A 278 -3.43 13.79 -10.72
C ILE A 278 -2.88 13.28 -12.06
N ILE A 279 -2.92 11.97 -12.32
CA ILE A 279 -2.47 11.39 -13.60
C ILE A 279 -3.19 12.07 -14.77
N THR A 280 -4.51 12.20 -14.70
CA THR A 280 -5.32 12.81 -15.76
C THR A 280 -4.96 14.27 -15.98
N THR A 281 -4.81 15.07 -14.92
CA THR A 281 -4.38 16.47 -15.00
C THR A 281 -3.01 16.59 -15.67
N TYR A 282 -2.03 15.78 -15.27
CA TYR A 282 -0.70 15.78 -15.89
C TYR A 282 -0.75 15.37 -17.36
N ILE A 283 -1.54 14.36 -17.71
CA ILE A 283 -1.76 13.93 -19.09
C ILE A 283 -2.28 15.09 -19.95
N VAL A 284 -3.31 15.80 -19.48
CA VAL A 284 -3.91 16.93 -20.20
C VAL A 284 -2.87 18.05 -20.38
N ILE A 285 -2.10 18.36 -19.32
CA ILE A 285 -1.03 19.36 -19.38
C ILE A 285 0.00 18.97 -20.45
N VAL A 286 0.49 17.73 -20.43
CA VAL A 286 1.47 17.24 -21.41
C VAL A 286 0.92 17.34 -22.84
N MET A 287 -0.35 16.96 -23.05
CA MET A 287 -1.00 17.08 -24.37
C MET A 287 -1.08 18.53 -24.86
N GLN A 288 -1.43 19.47 -23.98
CA GLN A 288 -1.51 20.89 -24.34
C GLN A 288 -0.15 21.47 -24.76
N PHE A 289 0.92 21.15 -24.02
CA PHE A 289 2.27 21.63 -24.34
C PHE A 289 2.91 20.97 -25.57
N GLN A 290 2.53 19.72 -25.88
CA GLN A 290 2.99 19.07 -27.12
C GLN A 290 2.41 19.76 -28.37
N GLY A 291 1.14 20.19 -28.33
CA GLY A 291 0.47 20.83 -29.46
C GLY A 291 0.96 22.26 -29.76
N SER A 292 1.42 23.01 -28.76
CA SER A 292 1.90 24.38 -28.92
C SER A 292 3.24 24.48 -29.65
N ASN A 293 4.15 23.52 -29.43
CA ASN A 293 5.47 23.54 -30.08
C ASN A 293 5.40 23.30 -31.59
N SER A 294 4.44 22.49 -32.05
CA SER A 294 4.26 22.20 -33.49
C SER A 294 3.78 23.42 -34.29
N ARG A 295 3.05 24.35 -33.66
CA ARG A 295 2.53 25.56 -34.35
C ARG A 295 3.60 26.63 -34.54
N HIS A 296 4.57 26.74 -33.64
CA HIS A 296 5.67 27.70 -33.79
C HIS A 296 6.70 27.27 -34.84
N ALA A 297 6.91 25.97 -35.04
CA ALA A 297 7.81 25.47 -36.08
C ALA A 297 7.30 25.78 -37.50
N HIS A 298 5.99 25.88 -37.72
CA HIS A 298 5.43 26.08 -39.06
C HIS A 298 5.39 27.56 -39.51
N ASN A 299 5.41 28.52 -38.58
CA ASN A 299 5.36 29.95 -38.90
C ASN A 299 6.75 30.63 -39.00
N GLY A 300 7.84 29.89 -38.80
CA GLY A 300 9.21 30.42 -38.82
C GLY A 300 9.89 30.43 -40.20
N THR A 301 9.27 29.86 -41.23
CA THR A 301 9.76 29.90 -42.61
C THR A 301 8.78 30.70 -43.48
N GLU A 302 8.58 31.98 -43.19
CA GLU A 302 8.28 32.89 -44.29
C GLU A 302 9.57 33.04 -45.11
N PRO A 303 9.56 32.66 -46.40
CA PRO A 303 10.73 32.84 -47.23
C PRO A 303 10.99 34.34 -47.36
N HIS A 304 12.18 34.76 -46.93
CA HIS A 304 12.74 36.09 -47.14
C HIS A 304 12.82 36.48 -48.64
N ASP A 305 12.45 35.56 -49.55
CA ASP A 305 12.39 35.73 -51.01
C ASP A 305 11.26 36.66 -51.49
N ARG A 306 10.33 37.10 -50.64
CA ARG A 306 9.33 38.11 -51.04
C ARG A 306 9.82 39.56 -50.99
N LEU A 307 11.02 39.82 -50.47
CA LEU A 307 11.60 41.18 -50.40
C LEU A 307 12.47 41.57 -51.62
N LEU A 308 12.74 40.65 -52.55
CA LEU A 308 13.51 40.93 -53.79
C LEU A 308 12.64 41.13 -55.04
N ALA A 309 11.30 41.14 -54.91
CA ALA A 309 10.39 41.40 -56.03
C ALA A 309 9.97 42.89 -56.13
N TYR A 310 10.56 43.78 -55.32
CA TYR A 310 10.22 45.21 -55.26
C TYR A 310 11.42 46.17 -55.40
N TYR A 311 12.60 45.64 -55.75
CA TYR A 311 13.78 46.40 -56.18
C TYR A 311 14.32 45.81 -57.47
#